data_AF-A0A936HEU6-F1
#
_entry.id   AF-A0A936HEU6-F1
#
_cell.length_a   1.000
_cell.length_b   1.000
_cell.length_c   1.000
_cell.angle_alpha   90.00
_cell.angle_beta   90.00
_cell.angle_gamma   90.00
#
_symmetry.space_group_name_H-M   'P 1'
#
loop_
_entity.id
_entity.type
_entity.pdbx_description
1 polymer ?
#
loop_
_entity_poly.entity_id
_entity_poly.type
_entity_poly.pdbx_seq_one_letter_code
_entity_poly.pdbx_strand_id
1 'polypeptide(L)'
;MNVWQLSGWLVLLGVGAVIVLAGWLVLHYGRSRKQVGEARALALRRVAVERTAAEQAAAEQAAAEQAAVARLAAERLAAKRAATERLAAERAAQEKSALEQTISEWAAVEQAEGERLQLHRAGEEHREAEQLEARMQAVEDAIAEWLATEQAGGGLIAVATPDKTPKKNYTRTEAIHQQIRLTVEKVEQEVQELDFFKNRIETGVDFLPLEFKQTIEEWKQGHILRHSTFDDLKLKFRYKAYSIEDGYELLYRYHDWLGQQRRKLRVFIRLLGTPVDEKESIQAALERAEHHEHEKYLEMNVEVIFALRDIRVVLDRLIRMETLLQELEGVCRKRSEQIIAPSWEAKGSL
;
A
#
# COMPACT_ATOMS: atom_id res chain seq x y z
N MET A 1 -107.28 -98.33 -8.19
CA MET A 1 -106.35 -97.36 -8.81
C MET A 1 -105.51 -96.71 -7.71
N ASN A 2 -104.23 -96.46 -7.99
CA ASN A 2 -103.11 -96.44 -7.02
C ASN A 2 -103.10 -95.27 -6.01
N VAL A 3 -103.32 -95.57 -4.72
CA VAL A 3 -103.13 -94.61 -3.60
C VAL A 3 -101.66 -94.57 -3.12
N TRP A 4 -100.85 -95.58 -3.47
CA TRP A 4 -99.43 -95.69 -3.09
C TRP A 4 -98.43 -94.87 -3.92
N GLN A 5 -98.85 -94.25 -5.03
CA GLN A 5 -97.98 -93.38 -5.85
C GLN A 5 -98.02 -91.90 -5.44
N LEU A 6 -99.10 -91.45 -4.78
CA LEU A 6 -99.30 -90.06 -4.36
C LEU A 6 -98.40 -89.66 -3.18
N SER A 7 -98.13 -90.58 -2.25
CA SER A 7 -97.24 -90.33 -1.11
C SER A 7 -95.78 -90.19 -1.53
N GLY A 8 -95.33 -90.93 -2.55
CA GLY A 8 -93.95 -90.84 -3.08
C GLY A 8 -93.65 -89.50 -3.76
N TRP A 9 -94.61 -88.93 -4.48
CA TRP A 9 -94.44 -87.62 -5.14
C TRP A 9 -94.34 -86.45 -4.16
N LEU A 10 -95.08 -86.50 -3.04
CA LEU A 10 -94.99 -85.47 -2.00
C LEU A 10 -93.62 -85.46 -1.30
N VAL A 11 -93.03 -86.64 -1.07
CA VAL A 11 -91.69 -86.75 -0.48
C VAL A 11 -90.62 -86.22 -1.44
N LEU A 12 -90.72 -86.55 -2.74
CA LEU A 12 -89.80 -86.03 -3.76
C LEU A 12 -89.91 -84.51 -3.93
N LEU A 13 -91.12 -83.94 -3.86
CA LEU A 13 -91.32 -82.49 -3.86
C LEU A 13 -90.72 -81.84 -2.60
N GLY A 14 -90.88 -82.46 -1.44
CA GLY A 14 -90.27 -81.99 -0.19
C GLY A 14 -88.74 -81.98 -0.25
N VAL A 15 -88.13 -83.06 -0.73
CA VAL A 15 -86.66 -83.15 -0.90
C VAL A 15 -86.16 -82.15 -1.94
N GLY A 16 -86.88 -81.99 -3.05
CA GLY A 16 -86.56 -80.97 -4.07
C GLY A 16 -86.59 -79.55 -3.50
N ALA A 17 -87.59 -79.22 -2.69
CA ALA A 17 -87.69 -77.92 -2.04
C ALA A 17 -86.52 -77.66 -1.08
N VAL A 18 -86.10 -78.65 -0.28
CA VAL A 18 -84.96 -78.53 0.64
C VAL A 18 -83.64 -78.32 -0.12
N ILE A 19 -83.42 -79.02 -1.24
CA ILE A 19 -82.21 -78.84 -2.07
C ILE A 19 -82.17 -77.45 -2.69
N VAL A 20 -83.30 -76.95 -3.21
CA VAL A 20 -83.39 -75.59 -3.76
C VAL A 20 -83.13 -74.55 -2.67
N LEU A 21 -83.68 -74.75 -1.47
CA LEU A 21 -83.50 -73.82 -0.35
C LEU A 21 -82.05 -73.83 0.16
N ALA A 22 -81.41 -75.00 0.23
CA ALA A 22 -79.99 -75.12 0.55
C ALA A 22 -79.08 -74.48 -0.52
N GLY A 23 -79.37 -74.71 -1.80
CA GLY A 23 -78.66 -74.08 -2.92
C GLY A 23 -78.82 -72.56 -2.92
N TRP A 24 -80.03 -72.06 -2.64
CA TRP A 24 -80.32 -70.64 -2.48
C TRP A 24 -79.54 -70.05 -1.29
N LEU A 25 -79.50 -70.75 -0.15
CA LEU A 25 -78.78 -70.30 1.04
C LEU A 25 -77.26 -70.20 0.78
N VAL A 26 -76.66 -71.19 0.12
CA VAL A 26 -75.22 -71.18 -0.23
C VAL A 26 -74.91 -70.05 -1.20
N LEU A 27 -75.74 -69.85 -2.23
CA LEU A 27 -75.57 -68.74 -3.17
C LEU A 27 -75.72 -67.38 -2.47
N HIS A 28 -76.69 -67.26 -1.57
CA HIS A 28 -76.95 -66.05 -0.79
C HIS A 28 -75.78 -65.75 0.17
N TYR A 29 -75.29 -66.74 0.91
CA TYR A 29 -74.11 -66.60 1.77
C TYR A 29 -72.84 -66.27 0.97
N GLY A 30 -72.66 -66.87 -0.21
CA GLY A 30 -71.56 -66.57 -1.12
C GLY A 30 -71.61 -65.13 -1.63
N ARG A 31 -72.79 -64.64 -2.03
CA ARG A 31 -73.01 -63.24 -2.43
C ARG A 31 -72.76 -62.28 -1.29
N SER A 32 -73.31 -62.55 -0.10
CA SER A 32 -73.12 -61.70 1.07
C SER A 32 -71.66 -61.61 1.51
N ARG A 33 -70.90 -62.72 1.46
CA ARG A 33 -69.46 -62.69 1.77
C ARG A 33 -68.65 -61.89 0.76
N LYS A 34 -68.97 -61.98 -0.54
CA LYS A 34 -68.30 -61.17 -1.58
C LYS A 34 -68.56 -59.67 -1.36
N GLN A 35 -69.81 -59.29 -1.11
CA GLN A 35 -70.16 -57.88 -0.84
C GLN A 35 -69.47 -57.32 0.41
N VAL A 36 -69.37 -58.10 1.49
CA VAL A 36 -68.64 -57.68 2.70
C VAL A 36 -67.13 -57.56 2.43
N GLY A 37 -66.56 -58.44 1.60
CA GLY A 37 -65.15 -58.36 1.19
C GLY A 37 -64.85 -57.13 0.35
N GLU A 38 -65.69 -56.84 -0.65
CA GLU A 38 -65.58 -55.65 -1.51
C GLU A 38 -65.77 -54.36 -0.70
N ALA A 39 -66.74 -54.32 0.21
CA ALA A 39 -66.96 -53.17 1.10
C ALA A 39 -65.75 -52.92 2.02
N ARG A 40 -65.13 -53.98 2.56
CA ARG A 40 -63.91 -53.87 3.37
C ARG A 40 -62.71 -53.41 2.54
N ALA A 41 -62.56 -53.92 1.32
CA ALA A 41 -61.49 -53.49 0.41
C ALA A 41 -61.61 -52.01 0.04
N LEU A 42 -62.83 -51.53 -0.24
CA LEU A 42 -63.11 -50.11 -0.50
C LEU A 42 -62.85 -49.25 0.74
N ALA A 43 -63.23 -49.70 1.93
CA ALA A 43 -62.96 -48.99 3.19
C ALA A 43 -61.46 -48.86 3.46
N LEU A 44 -60.69 -49.94 3.32
CA LEU A 44 -59.22 -49.91 3.48
C LEU A 44 -58.56 -48.99 2.46
N ARG A 45 -59.03 -49.00 1.20
CA ARG A 45 -58.52 -48.12 0.15
C ARG A 45 -58.80 -46.64 0.46
N ARG A 46 -59.98 -46.30 0.99
CA ARG A 46 -60.30 -44.93 1.43
C ARG A 46 -59.39 -44.48 2.57
N VAL A 47 -59.19 -45.32 3.58
CA VAL A 47 -58.30 -45.00 4.72
C VAL A 47 -56.86 -44.81 4.26
N ALA A 48 -56.37 -45.64 3.33
CA ALA A 48 -55.03 -45.49 2.77
C ALA A 48 -54.86 -44.16 2.03
N VAL A 49 -55.84 -43.78 1.19
CA VAL A 49 -55.81 -42.51 0.45
C VAL A 49 -55.87 -41.31 1.42
N GLU A 50 -56.75 -41.35 2.42
CA GLU A 50 -56.85 -40.29 3.43
C GLU A 50 -55.55 -40.12 4.23
N ARG A 51 -54.89 -41.21 4.61
CA ARG A 51 -53.59 -41.13 5.29
C ARG A 51 -52.52 -40.52 4.41
N THR A 52 -52.43 -40.92 3.14
CA THR A 52 -51.44 -40.34 2.21
C THR A 52 -51.69 -38.86 1.96
N ALA A 53 -52.95 -38.43 1.89
CA ALA A 53 -53.30 -37.02 1.73
C ALA A 53 -52.96 -36.20 2.99
N ALA A 54 -53.20 -36.76 4.18
CA ALA A 54 -52.85 -36.11 5.44
C ALA A 54 -51.33 -35.98 5.62
N GLU A 55 -50.55 -37.01 5.26
CA GLU A 55 -49.09 -36.98 5.31
C GLU A 55 -48.50 -35.95 4.34
N GLN A 56 -49.03 -35.85 3.11
CA GLN A 56 -48.60 -34.84 2.15
C GLN A 56 -48.89 -33.42 2.63
N ALA A 57 -50.09 -33.17 3.17
CA ALA A 57 -50.45 -31.86 3.71
C ALA A 57 -49.56 -31.45 4.90
N ALA A 58 -49.22 -32.39 5.78
CA ALA A 58 -48.31 -32.12 6.90
C ALA A 58 -46.87 -31.81 6.43
N ALA A 59 -46.38 -32.52 5.41
CA ALA A 59 -45.07 -32.28 4.83
C ALA A 59 -44.98 -30.90 4.15
N GLU A 60 -46.02 -30.49 3.41
CA GLU A 60 -46.08 -29.18 2.77
C GLU A 60 -46.12 -28.04 3.79
N GLN A 61 -46.89 -28.18 4.88
CA GLN A 61 -46.93 -27.19 5.95
C GLN A 61 -45.56 -27.02 6.63
N ALA A 62 -44.88 -28.13 6.94
CA ALA A 62 -43.54 -28.08 7.53
C ALA A 62 -42.51 -27.40 6.60
N ALA A 63 -42.57 -27.68 5.29
CA ALA A 63 -41.69 -27.04 4.32
C ALA A 63 -41.95 -25.53 4.18
N ALA A 64 -43.22 -25.11 4.21
CA ALA A 64 -43.61 -23.71 4.17
C ALA A 64 -43.13 -22.93 5.41
N GLU A 65 -43.25 -23.51 6.60
CA GLU A 65 -42.76 -22.90 7.84
C GLU A 65 -41.24 -22.73 7.84
N GLN A 66 -40.48 -23.76 7.40
CA GLN A 66 -39.03 -23.66 7.31
C GLN A 66 -38.58 -22.57 6.33
N ALA A 67 -39.27 -22.44 5.18
CA ALA A 67 -38.98 -21.39 4.21
C ALA A 67 -39.26 -19.99 4.77
N ALA A 68 -40.33 -19.81 5.55
CA ALA A 68 -40.65 -18.54 6.20
C ALA A 68 -39.60 -18.15 7.25
N VAL A 69 -39.16 -19.10 8.07
CA VAL A 69 -38.12 -18.88 9.08
C VAL A 69 -36.78 -18.51 8.42
N ALA A 70 -36.40 -19.18 7.33
CA ALA A 70 -35.17 -18.89 6.60
C ALA A 70 -35.18 -17.47 6.00
N ARG A 71 -36.31 -17.03 5.43
CA ARG A 71 -36.45 -15.67 4.89
C ARG A 71 -36.32 -14.60 5.97
N LEU A 72 -36.98 -14.77 7.10
CA LEU A 72 -36.87 -13.86 8.24
C LEU A 72 -35.44 -13.78 8.81
N ALA A 73 -34.72 -14.89 8.83
CA ALA A 73 -33.32 -14.91 9.26
C ALA A 73 -32.42 -14.14 8.27
N ALA A 74 -32.62 -14.33 6.97
CA ALA A 74 -31.86 -13.62 5.93
C ALA A 74 -32.10 -12.10 5.96
N GLU A 75 -33.35 -11.66 6.10
CA GLU A 75 -33.70 -10.23 6.20
C GLU A 75 -33.07 -9.57 7.43
N ARG A 76 -33.11 -10.24 8.59
CA ARG A 76 -32.46 -9.72 9.82
C ARG A 76 -30.94 -9.56 9.66
N LEU A 77 -30.30 -10.46 8.93
CA LEU A 77 -28.86 -10.43 8.69
C LEU A 77 -28.48 -9.31 7.71
N ALA A 78 -29.29 -9.10 6.67
CA ALA A 78 -29.13 -7.98 5.74
C ALA A 78 -29.33 -6.62 6.44
N ALA A 79 -30.38 -6.48 7.27
CA ALA A 79 -30.64 -5.26 8.02
C ALA A 79 -29.50 -4.92 9.01
N LYS A 80 -28.93 -5.92 9.68
CA LYS A 80 -27.78 -5.71 10.58
C LYS A 80 -26.54 -5.22 9.82
N ARG A 81 -26.24 -5.80 8.65
CA ARG A 81 -25.08 -5.38 7.83
C ARG A 81 -25.22 -3.94 7.34
N ALA A 82 -26.41 -3.57 6.87
CA ALA A 82 -26.69 -2.19 6.43
C ALA A 82 -26.55 -1.17 7.57
N ALA A 83 -26.97 -1.52 8.79
CA ALA A 83 -26.79 -0.66 9.96
C ALA A 83 -25.32 -0.49 10.35
N THR A 84 -24.51 -1.56 10.29
CA THR A 84 -23.08 -1.48 10.60
C THR A 84 -22.29 -0.68 9.57
N GLU A 85 -22.63 -0.80 8.29
CA GLU A 85 -21.98 -0.02 7.22
C GLU A 85 -22.25 1.48 7.35
N ARG A 86 -23.49 1.86 7.68
CA ARG A 86 -23.83 3.28 7.91
C ARG A 86 -23.06 3.90 9.07
N LEU A 87 -22.96 3.18 10.20
CA LEU A 87 -22.18 3.64 11.35
C LEU A 87 -20.67 3.76 11.04
N ALA A 88 -20.13 2.87 10.20
CA ALA A 88 -18.74 2.95 9.77
C ALA A 88 -18.51 4.17 8.86
N ALA A 89 -19.42 4.42 7.92
CA ALA A 89 -19.34 5.57 7.02
C ALA A 89 -19.44 6.91 7.75
N GLU A 90 -20.33 7.04 8.75
CA GLU A 90 -20.44 8.25 9.56
C GLU A 90 -19.17 8.54 10.38
N ARG A 91 -18.56 7.51 10.98
CA ARG A 91 -17.29 7.68 11.72
C ARG A 91 -16.14 8.11 10.80
N ALA A 92 -16.03 7.50 9.63
CA ALA A 92 -15.01 7.87 8.65
C ALA A 92 -15.17 9.33 8.16
N ALA A 93 -16.40 9.82 8.02
CA ALA A 93 -16.65 11.21 7.66
C ALA A 93 -16.25 12.19 8.78
N GLN A 94 -16.55 11.87 10.04
CA GLN A 94 -16.15 12.69 11.19
C GLN A 94 -14.62 12.74 11.37
N GLU A 95 -13.94 11.61 11.24
CA GLU A 95 -12.47 11.54 11.36
C GLU A 95 -11.76 12.36 10.26
N LYS A 96 -12.26 12.31 9.01
CA LYS A 96 -11.73 13.15 7.92
C LYS A 96 -11.85 14.65 8.23
N SER A 97 -13.01 15.09 8.75
CA SER A 97 -13.22 16.50 9.07
C SER A 97 -12.30 17.01 10.19
N ALA A 98 -12.04 16.18 11.22
CA ALA A 98 -11.12 16.52 12.30
C ALA A 98 -9.66 16.58 11.82
N LEU A 99 -9.29 15.69 10.89
CA LEU A 99 -7.95 15.69 10.29
C LEU A 99 -7.71 16.92 9.42
N GLU A 100 -8.69 17.34 8.62
CA GLU A 100 -8.58 18.56 7.81
C GLU A 100 -8.41 19.82 8.67
N GLN A 101 -9.15 19.93 9.79
CA GLN A 101 -9.02 21.06 10.71
C GLN A 101 -7.62 21.13 11.33
N THR A 102 -7.10 20.01 11.82
CA THR A 102 -5.74 19.97 12.39
C THR A 102 -4.68 20.33 11.35
N ILE A 103 -4.76 19.81 10.12
CA ILE A 103 -3.81 20.16 9.04
C ILE A 103 -3.82 21.67 8.76
N SER A 104 -5.00 22.31 8.75
CA SER A 104 -5.11 23.75 8.53
C SER A 104 -4.48 24.59 9.65
N GLU A 105 -4.61 24.16 10.91
CA GLU A 105 -4.01 24.83 12.06
C GLU A 105 -2.48 24.70 12.06
N TRP A 106 -1.95 23.53 11.72
CA TRP A 106 -0.51 23.30 11.62
C TRP A 106 0.14 24.10 10.48
N ALA A 107 -0.51 24.19 9.32
CA ALA A 107 -0.03 25.00 8.20
C ALA A 107 0.05 26.50 8.55
N ALA A 108 -0.89 27.00 9.36
CA ALA A 108 -0.87 28.40 9.82
C ALA A 108 0.29 28.68 10.80
N VAL A 109 0.63 27.72 11.67
CA VAL A 109 1.77 27.84 12.59
C VAL A 109 3.10 27.84 11.84
N GLU A 110 3.27 26.97 10.85
CA GLU A 110 4.51 26.86 10.07
C GLU A 110 4.77 28.11 9.20
N GLN A 111 3.71 28.72 8.64
CA GLN A 111 3.84 29.99 7.92
C GLN A 111 4.30 31.13 8.83
N ALA A 112 3.80 31.19 10.07
CA ALA A 112 4.20 32.21 11.03
C ALA A 112 5.67 32.04 11.50
N GLU A 113 6.16 30.81 11.61
CA GLU A 113 7.57 30.54 11.92
C GLU A 113 8.49 30.87 10.74
N GLY A 114 8.06 30.58 9.51
CA GLY A 114 8.76 30.96 8.29
C GLY A 114 8.95 32.47 8.14
N GLU A 115 7.90 33.25 8.41
CA GLU A 115 7.93 34.71 8.37
C GLU A 115 8.89 35.29 9.43
N ARG A 116 8.90 34.73 10.64
CA ARG A 116 9.84 35.13 11.72
C ARG A 116 11.30 34.91 11.34
N LEU A 117 11.62 33.78 10.70
CA LEU A 117 12.98 33.46 10.26
C LEU A 117 13.45 34.37 9.11
N GLN A 118 12.54 34.81 8.25
CA GLN A 118 12.85 35.78 7.19
C GLN A 118 13.16 37.16 7.77
N LEU A 119 12.34 37.63 8.72
CA LEU A 119 12.58 38.91 9.40
C LEU A 119 13.91 38.91 10.18
N HIS A 120 14.27 37.79 10.82
CA HIS A 120 15.56 37.69 11.51
C HIS A 120 16.74 37.78 10.54
N ARG A 121 16.70 37.07 9.41
CA ARG A 121 17.77 37.12 8.39
C ARG A 121 17.94 38.51 7.79
N ALA A 122 16.85 39.18 7.43
CA ALA A 122 16.90 40.54 6.92
C ALA A 122 17.51 41.53 7.94
N GLY A 123 17.23 41.33 9.23
CA GLY A 123 17.83 42.13 10.31
C GLY A 123 19.33 41.88 10.53
N GLU A 124 19.83 40.68 10.26
CA GLU A 124 21.27 40.40 10.31
C GLU A 124 22.01 40.97 9.10
N GLU A 125 21.46 40.80 7.90
CA GLU A 125 22.03 41.36 6.66
C GLU A 125 22.15 42.90 6.74
N HIS A 126 21.16 43.57 7.32
CA HIS A 126 21.22 45.02 7.50
C HIS A 126 22.30 45.45 8.51
N ARG A 127 22.51 44.67 9.58
CA ARG A 127 23.59 44.94 10.55
C ARG A 127 24.98 44.70 9.93
N GLU A 128 25.11 43.67 9.10
CA GLU A 128 26.35 43.40 8.36
C GLU A 128 26.66 44.51 7.35
N ALA A 129 25.64 45.04 6.66
CA ALA A 129 25.79 46.18 5.75
C ALA A 129 26.23 47.46 6.49
N GLU A 130 25.59 47.81 7.61
CA GLU A 130 26.00 48.95 8.44
C GLU A 130 27.43 48.80 8.96
N GLN A 131 27.82 47.59 9.38
CA GLN A 131 29.20 47.31 9.80
C GLN A 131 30.19 47.44 8.64
N LEU A 132 29.81 47.06 7.43
CA LEU A 132 30.66 47.21 6.24
C LEU A 132 30.87 48.69 5.90
N GLU A 133 29.80 49.50 5.94
CA GLU A 133 29.86 50.94 5.71
C GLU A 133 30.71 51.66 6.77
N ALA A 134 30.50 51.37 8.05
CA ALA A 134 31.31 51.92 9.14
C ALA A 134 32.81 51.55 8.99
N ARG A 135 33.10 50.35 8.48
CA ARG A 135 34.48 49.93 8.18
C ARG A 135 35.05 50.65 6.96
N MET A 136 34.24 50.92 5.94
CA MET A 136 34.68 51.72 4.79
C MET A 136 35.01 53.15 5.21
N GLN A 137 34.16 53.77 6.05
CA GLN A 137 34.43 55.11 6.60
C GLN A 137 35.71 55.14 7.45
N ALA A 138 35.93 54.14 8.31
CA ALA A 138 37.17 54.04 9.09
C ALA A 138 38.43 53.87 8.21
N VAL A 139 38.29 53.22 7.04
CA VAL A 139 39.38 53.10 6.05
C VAL A 139 39.64 54.44 5.35
N GLU A 140 38.58 55.17 4.99
CA GLU A 140 38.70 56.50 4.40
C GLU A 140 39.37 57.49 5.38
N ASP A 141 38.99 57.45 6.66
CA ASP A 141 39.60 58.25 7.73
C ASP A 141 41.09 57.89 7.93
N ALA A 142 41.42 56.60 7.91
CA ALA A 142 42.80 56.13 8.03
C ALA A 142 43.67 56.54 6.83
N ILE A 143 43.10 56.57 5.61
CA ILE A 143 43.79 57.06 4.41
C ILE A 143 44.00 58.58 4.52
N ALA A 144 43.02 59.33 5.02
CA ALA A 144 43.15 60.76 5.24
C ALA A 144 44.22 61.09 6.29
N GLU A 145 44.27 60.32 7.39
CA GLU A 145 45.32 60.42 8.41
C GLU A 145 46.70 60.06 7.85
N TRP A 146 46.80 58.98 7.07
CA TRP A 146 48.05 58.57 6.43
C TRP A 146 48.57 59.64 5.46
N LEU A 147 47.71 60.21 4.61
CA LEU A 147 48.09 61.32 3.72
C LEU A 147 48.52 62.57 4.50
N ALA A 148 47.89 62.85 5.63
CA ALA A 148 48.30 63.95 6.52
C ALA A 148 49.67 63.67 7.17
N THR A 149 49.94 62.42 7.57
CA THR A 149 51.25 62.00 8.11
C THR A 149 52.35 61.95 7.05
N GLU A 150 52.03 61.65 5.80
CA GLU A 150 53.00 61.65 4.69
C GLU A 150 53.35 63.08 4.24
N GLN A 151 52.40 64.02 4.30
CA GLN A 151 52.69 65.46 4.17
C GLN A 151 53.50 66.04 5.34
N ALA A 152 53.37 65.47 6.54
CA ALA A 152 54.10 65.89 7.74
C ALA A 152 55.45 65.16 7.93
N GLY A 153 55.66 64.03 7.25
CA GLY A 153 56.64 63.00 7.64
C GLY A 153 57.62 62.64 6.54
N GLY A 154 58.34 63.61 5.99
CA GLY A 154 59.67 63.34 5.42
C GLY A 154 60.65 62.92 6.52
N GLY A 155 60.63 61.65 6.94
CA GLY A 155 61.61 61.13 7.90
C GLY A 155 61.21 59.90 8.71
N LEU A 156 61.54 58.72 8.17
CA LEU A 156 62.05 57.50 8.83
C LEU A 156 61.27 56.73 9.93
N ILE A 157 61.46 55.39 9.82
CA ILE A 157 61.53 54.30 10.82
C ILE A 157 60.32 53.33 10.93
N ALA A 158 60.68 52.04 10.77
CA ALA A 158 59.87 50.83 10.80
C ALA A 158 59.53 50.31 12.21
N VAL A 159 58.38 49.62 12.36
CA VAL A 159 58.10 48.63 13.43
C VAL A 159 57.16 47.50 12.92
N ALA A 160 57.32 46.31 13.49
CA ALA A 160 56.93 44.97 13.04
C ALA A 160 55.44 44.54 13.14
N THR A 161 55.13 43.51 12.32
CA THR A 161 54.03 42.50 12.16
C THR A 161 53.12 42.16 13.39
N PRO A 162 51.92 41.50 13.30
CA PRO A 162 51.54 40.49 12.29
C PRO A 162 50.06 40.37 11.82
N ASP A 163 49.92 39.77 10.63
CA ASP A 163 48.97 38.71 10.26
C ASP A 163 47.44 38.94 10.36
N LYS A 164 46.80 39.23 9.21
CA LYS A 164 45.39 38.88 8.91
C LYS A 164 45.20 38.53 7.43
N THR A 165 45.23 37.22 7.18
CA THR A 165 44.55 36.40 6.15
C THR A 165 44.09 37.04 4.82
N PRO A 166 44.47 36.47 3.66
CA PRO A 166 44.06 36.97 2.35
C PRO A 166 42.64 36.49 1.97
N LYS A 167 41.81 37.41 1.45
CA LYS A 167 40.49 37.11 0.84
C LYS A 167 40.68 36.31 -0.46
N LYS A 168 40.00 35.16 -0.57
CA LYS A 168 40.12 34.19 -1.68
C LYS A 168 39.29 34.60 -2.90
N ASN A 169 39.90 34.58 -4.09
CA ASN A 169 39.22 34.61 -5.37
C ASN A 169 38.75 33.19 -5.71
N TYR A 170 37.44 32.95 -5.83
CA TYR A 170 36.91 31.63 -6.18
C TYR A 170 37.29 31.27 -7.63
N THR A 171 38.12 30.25 -7.80
CA THR A 171 38.48 29.72 -9.14
C THR A 171 37.32 28.87 -9.66
N ARG A 172 37.07 28.82 -10.99
CA ARG A 172 36.00 27.99 -11.61
C ARG A 172 35.98 26.53 -11.10
N THR A 173 37.15 25.99 -10.78
CA THR A 173 37.38 24.67 -10.18
C THR A 173 36.85 24.59 -8.75
N GLU A 174 37.03 25.64 -7.95
CA GLU A 174 36.53 25.74 -6.58
C GLU A 174 34.99 25.77 -6.55
N ALA A 175 34.34 26.43 -7.51
CA ALA A 175 32.88 26.40 -7.66
C ALA A 175 32.34 25.01 -8.02
N ILE A 176 33.03 24.29 -8.91
CA ILE A 176 32.71 22.88 -9.24
C ILE A 176 32.88 22.01 -7.99
N HIS A 177 33.94 22.22 -7.22
CA HIS A 177 34.21 21.47 -6.00
C HIS A 177 33.13 21.69 -4.93
N GLN A 178 32.69 22.93 -4.73
CA GLN A 178 31.56 23.25 -3.85
C GLN A 178 30.27 22.54 -4.29
N GLN A 179 29.98 22.52 -5.59
CA GLN A 179 28.79 21.84 -6.10
C GLN A 179 28.85 20.31 -5.92
N ILE A 180 30.03 19.72 -6.08
CA ILE A 180 30.26 18.29 -5.80
C ILE A 180 30.00 18.02 -4.31
N ARG A 181 30.51 18.86 -3.42
CA ARG A 181 30.30 18.71 -1.97
C ARG A 181 28.83 18.79 -1.56
N LEU A 182 28.07 19.76 -2.09
CA LEU A 182 26.63 19.82 -1.88
C LEU A 182 25.90 18.57 -2.41
N THR A 183 26.41 18.00 -3.50
CA THR A 183 25.88 16.75 -4.04
C THR A 183 26.18 15.57 -3.12
N VAL A 184 27.37 15.51 -2.51
CA VAL A 184 27.73 14.50 -1.50
C VAL A 184 26.73 14.54 -0.33
N GLU A 185 26.53 15.72 0.25
CA GLU A 185 25.64 15.90 1.41
C GLU A 185 24.21 15.49 1.09
N LYS A 186 23.69 15.91 -0.07
CA LYS A 186 22.35 15.51 -0.51
C LYS A 186 22.24 13.99 -0.73
N VAL A 187 23.21 13.37 -1.39
CA VAL A 187 23.19 11.92 -1.62
C VAL A 187 23.27 11.16 -0.29
N GLU A 188 24.04 11.65 0.67
CA GLU A 188 24.14 11.05 2.00
C GLU A 188 22.82 11.12 2.77
N GLN A 189 22.13 12.27 2.73
CA GLN A 189 20.78 12.40 3.30
C GLN A 189 19.80 11.42 2.66
N GLU A 190 19.80 11.30 1.34
CA GLU A 190 18.90 10.40 0.61
C GLU A 190 19.18 8.92 0.91
N VAL A 191 20.44 8.54 1.12
CA VAL A 191 20.81 7.18 1.55
C VAL A 191 20.28 6.88 2.96
N GLN A 192 20.37 7.85 3.87
CA GLN A 192 19.84 7.70 5.23
C GLN A 192 18.31 7.62 5.23
N GLU A 193 17.65 8.44 4.42
CA GLU A 193 16.20 8.39 4.25
C GLU A 193 15.72 7.06 3.69
N LEU A 194 16.37 6.55 2.64
CA LEU A 194 16.03 5.26 2.05
C LEU A 194 16.17 4.11 3.04
N ASP A 195 17.26 4.10 3.83
CA ASP A 195 17.45 3.08 4.86
C ASP A 195 16.38 3.19 5.96
N PHE A 196 16.01 4.41 6.35
CA PHE A 196 14.89 4.65 7.27
C PHE A 196 13.58 4.08 6.71
N PHE A 197 13.25 4.35 5.44
CA PHE A 197 12.02 3.85 4.81
C PHE A 197 11.99 2.32 4.72
N LYS A 198 13.10 1.70 4.31
CA LYS A 198 13.27 0.24 4.29
C LYS A 198 13.01 -0.37 5.67
N ASN A 199 13.72 0.11 6.70
CA ASN A 199 13.60 -0.38 8.07
C ASN A 199 12.17 -0.20 8.61
N ARG A 200 11.49 0.86 8.19
CA ARG A 200 10.11 1.15 8.57
C ARG A 200 9.11 0.12 8.02
N ILE A 201 9.23 -0.24 6.73
CA ILE A 201 8.41 -1.32 6.13
C ILE A 201 8.77 -2.69 6.74
N GLU A 202 10.05 -2.91 7.06
CA GLU A 202 10.51 -4.15 7.66
C GLU A 202 9.96 -4.35 9.08
N THR A 203 9.87 -3.30 9.89
CA THR A 203 9.40 -3.35 11.28
C THR A 203 7.87 -3.27 11.44
N GLY A 204 7.14 -2.95 10.36
CA GLY A 204 5.72 -2.59 10.31
C GLY A 204 4.79 -3.05 11.45
N VAL A 205 4.30 -2.05 12.22
CA VAL A 205 3.14 -2.14 13.15
C VAL A 205 1.97 -1.27 12.65
N ASP A 206 2.19 -0.38 11.68
CA ASP A 206 1.25 0.70 11.32
C ASP A 206 0.78 0.59 9.85
N PHE A 207 0.19 -0.54 9.44
CA PHE A 207 -0.39 -0.68 8.09
C PHE A 207 -1.85 -0.22 8.08
N LEU A 208 -2.20 0.74 7.22
CA LEU A 208 -3.59 1.02 6.85
C LEU A 208 -4.05 -0.08 5.87
N PRO A 209 -5.05 -0.91 6.22
CA PRO A 209 -5.59 -1.91 5.30
C PRO A 209 -6.53 -1.20 4.31
N LEU A 210 -5.98 -0.73 3.19
CA LEU A 210 -6.76 -0.33 2.01
C LEU A 210 -6.82 -1.49 1.01
N GLU A 211 -7.81 -1.48 0.12
CA GLU A 211 -8.34 -2.61 -0.66
C GLU A 211 -7.30 -3.43 -1.46
N PHE A 212 -6.60 -4.28 -0.72
CA PHE A 212 -5.40 -4.97 -1.16
C PHE A 212 -5.62 -5.90 -2.37
N LYS A 213 -6.83 -6.44 -2.55
CA LYS A 213 -7.14 -7.38 -3.64
C LYS A 213 -7.16 -6.70 -5.02
N GLN A 214 -7.78 -5.53 -5.11
CA GLN A 214 -7.90 -4.83 -6.39
C GLN A 214 -6.53 -4.35 -6.86
N THR A 215 -5.70 -3.88 -5.94
CA THR A 215 -4.32 -3.49 -6.25
C THR A 215 -3.42 -4.66 -6.64
N ILE A 216 -3.59 -5.86 -6.06
CA ILE A 216 -2.83 -7.05 -6.50
C ILE A 216 -3.18 -7.41 -7.94
N GLU A 217 -4.45 -7.33 -8.32
CA GLU A 217 -4.90 -7.58 -9.69
C GLU A 217 -4.32 -6.54 -10.67
N GLU A 218 -4.35 -5.25 -10.31
CA GLU A 218 -3.78 -4.16 -11.10
C GLU A 218 -2.24 -4.25 -11.21
N TRP A 219 -1.57 -4.66 -10.13
CA TRP A 219 -0.12 -4.91 -10.09
C TRP A 219 0.28 -6.12 -10.94
N LYS A 220 -0.45 -7.24 -10.85
CA LYS A 220 -0.25 -8.42 -11.71
C LYS A 220 -0.44 -8.10 -13.20
N GLN A 221 -1.27 -7.09 -13.50
CA GLN A 221 -1.50 -6.57 -14.84
C GLN A 221 -0.45 -5.53 -15.28
N GLY A 222 0.50 -5.16 -14.41
CA GLY A 222 1.59 -4.23 -14.72
C GLY A 222 1.21 -2.76 -14.65
N HIS A 223 0.07 -2.41 -14.04
CA HIS A 223 -0.29 -1.02 -13.81
C HIS A 223 0.60 -0.45 -12.71
N ILE A 224 1.59 0.36 -13.10
CA ILE A 224 2.31 1.24 -12.17
C ILE A 224 1.36 2.37 -11.83
N LEU A 225 0.66 2.17 -10.74
CA LEU A 225 -0.08 3.14 -9.99
C LEU A 225 0.91 4.27 -9.57
N ARG A 226 0.96 5.36 -10.36
CA ARG A 226 1.88 6.52 -10.20
C ARG A 226 1.11 7.74 -9.71
N HIS A 227 0.67 7.71 -8.47
CA HIS A 227 -0.22 8.76 -7.96
C HIS A 227 0.55 9.88 -7.26
N SER A 228 1.73 9.57 -6.72
CA SER A 228 2.39 10.41 -5.72
C SER A 228 3.68 11.04 -6.26
N THR A 229 3.97 12.28 -5.84
CA THR A 229 5.26 12.92 -6.11
C THR A 229 6.33 12.33 -5.19
N PHE A 230 7.62 12.54 -5.51
CA PHE A 230 8.71 11.98 -4.71
C PHE A 230 8.70 12.52 -3.27
N ASP A 231 8.42 13.81 -3.11
CA ASP A 231 8.33 14.44 -1.80
C ASP A 231 7.08 14.00 -1.02
N ASP A 232 5.94 13.79 -1.71
CA ASP A 232 4.72 13.27 -1.11
C ASP A 232 4.91 11.84 -0.58
N LEU A 233 5.61 10.98 -1.33
CA LEU A 233 5.96 9.63 -0.85
C LEU A 233 6.80 9.70 0.42
N LYS A 234 7.85 10.52 0.43
CA LYS A 234 8.69 10.69 1.63
C LYS A 234 7.87 11.19 2.82
N LEU A 235 6.91 12.10 2.59
CA LEU A 235 6.00 12.61 3.60
C LEU A 235 5.16 11.47 4.20
N LYS A 236 4.51 10.67 3.34
CA LYS A 236 3.72 9.50 3.77
C LYS A 236 4.51 8.55 4.65
N PHE A 237 5.76 8.27 4.30
CA PHE A 237 6.63 7.42 5.11
C PHE A 237 6.99 8.05 6.47
N ARG A 238 7.29 9.36 6.51
CA ARG A 238 7.60 10.08 7.76
C ARG A 238 6.39 10.14 8.71
N TYR A 239 5.19 10.38 8.17
CA TYR A 239 3.95 10.50 8.95
C TYR A 239 3.18 9.19 9.11
N LYS A 240 3.82 8.05 8.81
CA LYS A 240 3.25 6.71 9.01
C LYS A 240 1.97 6.43 8.20
N ALA A 241 1.75 7.17 7.13
CA ALA A 241 0.59 7.03 6.24
C ALA A 241 1.00 6.35 4.92
N TYR A 242 1.88 5.34 4.99
CA TYR A 242 2.43 4.65 3.83
C TYR A 242 1.81 3.26 3.66
N SER A 243 1.65 2.87 2.39
CA SER A 243 1.24 1.54 1.97
C SER A 243 2.43 0.76 1.39
N ILE A 244 2.23 -0.53 1.11
CA ILE A 244 3.24 -1.33 0.40
C ILE A 244 3.40 -0.86 -1.05
N GLU A 245 2.32 -0.34 -1.63
CA GLU A 245 2.33 0.27 -2.97
C GLU A 245 3.23 1.51 -3.00
N ASP A 246 3.12 2.37 -1.99
CA ASP A 246 4.01 3.53 -1.84
C ASP A 246 5.48 3.08 -1.74
N GLY A 247 5.77 1.90 -1.16
CA GLY A 247 7.11 1.30 -1.13
C GLY A 247 7.64 0.93 -2.51
N TYR A 248 6.80 0.36 -3.38
CA TYR A 248 7.16 0.07 -4.77
C TYR A 248 7.26 1.34 -5.63
N GLU A 249 6.38 2.33 -5.42
CA GLU A 249 6.50 3.64 -6.05
C GLU A 249 7.82 4.32 -5.68
N LEU A 250 8.18 4.28 -4.39
CA LEU A 250 9.42 4.83 -3.86
C LEU A 250 10.64 4.18 -4.51
N LEU A 251 10.63 2.85 -4.67
CA LEU A 251 11.67 2.09 -5.37
C LEU A 251 11.86 2.60 -6.80
N TYR A 252 10.77 2.77 -7.56
CA TYR A 252 10.84 3.28 -8.93
C TYR A 252 11.41 4.71 -9.01
N ARG A 253 10.95 5.60 -8.12
CA ARG A 253 11.43 6.99 -8.08
C ARG A 253 12.90 7.08 -7.74
N TYR A 254 13.37 6.28 -6.79
CA TYR A 254 14.79 6.24 -6.44
C TYR A 254 15.66 5.65 -7.56
N HIS A 255 15.16 4.66 -8.33
CA HIS A 255 15.89 4.18 -9.52
C HIS A 255 16.07 5.28 -10.57
N ASP A 256 15.04 6.07 -10.86
CA ASP A 256 15.17 7.20 -11.78
C ASP A 256 16.15 8.26 -11.23
N TRP A 257 16.02 8.58 -9.94
CA TRP A 257 16.92 9.52 -9.26
C TRP A 257 18.38 9.05 -9.28
N LEU A 258 18.67 7.77 -9.06
CA LEU A 258 20.02 7.18 -9.18
C LEU A 258 20.56 7.34 -10.60
N GLY A 259 19.72 7.10 -11.61
CA GLY A 259 20.06 7.34 -13.01
C GLY A 259 20.46 8.79 -13.26
N GLN A 260 19.72 9.74 -12.69
CA GLN A 260 20.03 11.18 -12.76
C GLN A 260 21.36 11.51 -12.06
N GLN A 261 21.63 10.98 -10.86
CA GLN A 261 22.90 11.22 -10.16
C GLN A 261 24.09 10.66 -10.93
N ARG A 262 23.99 9.44 -11.46
CA ARG A 262 25.03 8.84 -12.31
C ARG A 262 25.32 9.69 -13.55
N ARG A 263 24.32 10.32 -14.16
CA ARG A 263 24.52 11.29 -15.27
C ARG A 263 25.23 12.55 -14.79
N LYS A 264 24.87 13.10 -13.62
CA LYS A 264 25.53 14.28 -13.03
C LYS A 264 27.00 14.02 -12.74
N LEU A 265 27.36 12.85 -12.18
CA LEU A 265 28.76 12.49 -11.96
C LEU A 265 29.58 12.49 -13.25
N ARG A 266 29.04 11.94 -14.35
CA ARG A 266 29.68 11.99 -15.67
C ARG A 266 29.87 13.41 -16.20
N VAL A 267 28.98 14.34 -15.85
CA VAL A 267 29.13 15.76 -16.21
C VAL A 267 30.23 16.41 -15.38
N PHE A 268 30.31 16.14 -14.07
CA PHE A 268 31.39 16.65 -13.23
C PHE A 268 32.77 16.18 -13.71
N ILE A 269 32.92 14.89 -14.02
CA ILE A 269 34.18 14.34 -14.55
C ILE A 269 34.55 15.01 -15.89
N ARG A 270 33.58 15.27 -16.76
CA ARG A 270 33.78 16.04 -18.01
C ARG A 270 34.22 17.48 -17.77
N LEU A 271 33.60 18.16 -16.81
CA LEU A 271 33.94 19.54 -16.45
C LEU A 271 35.34 19.67 -15.83
N LEU A 272 35.83 18.60 -15.20
CA LEU A 272 37.20 18.50 -14.68
C LEU A 272 38.25 18.23 -15.78
N GLY A 273 37.84 18.11 -17.04
CA GLY A 273 38.74 18.08 -18.19
C GLY A 273 38.97 16.71 -18.81
N THR A 274 38.24 15.67 -18.39
CA THR A 274 38.39 14.31 -18.97
C THR A 274 37.21 13.92 -19.86
N PRO A 275 37.45 13.44 -21.09
CA PRO A 275 36.39 12.92 -21.93
C PRO A 275 35.86 11.61 -21.33
N VAL A 276 34.54 11.54 -21.14
CA VAL A 276 33.84 10.35 -20.61
C VAL A 276 32.98 9.79 -21.74
N ASP A 277 33.26 8.57 -22.16
CA ASP A 277 32.39 7.82 -23.08
C ASP A 277 31.12 7.38 -22.32
N GLU A 278 29.97 7.39 -22.99
CA GLU A 278 28.70 6.96 -22.41
C GLU A 278 28.69 5.47 -22.06
N LYS A 279 29.44 4.66 -22.82
CA LYS A 279 29.53 3.20 -22.63
C LYS A 279 30.47 2.79 -21.50
N GLU A 280 31.25 3.73 -21.00
CA GLU A 280 32.23 3.49 -19.97
C GLU A 280 31.62 3.52 -18.56
N SER A 281 32.19 2.71 -17.66
CA SER A 281 31.83 2.76 -16.24
C SER A 281 32.36 4.06 -15.61
N ILE A 282 31.57 4.65 -14.72
CA ILE A 282 31.98 5.89 -14.03
C ILE A 282 33.28 5.68 -13.23
N GLN A 283 33.48 4.46 -12.71
CA GLN A 283 34.71 4.08 -12.01
C GLN A 283 35.94 4.11 -12.93
N ALA A 284 35.87 3.52 -14.11
CA ALA A 284 36.97 3.56 -15.07
C ALA A 284 37.29 5.00 -15.50
N ALA A 285 36.25 5.83 -15.70
CA ALA A 285 36.40 7.25 -15.99
C ALA A 285 37.14 8.02 -14.87
N LEU A 286 36.82 7.72 -13.60
CA LEU A 286 37.50 8.30 -12.44
C LEU A 286 38.97 7.87 -12.35
N GLU A 287 39.24 6.56 -12.50
CA GLU A 287 40.60 6.03 -12.44
C GLU A 287 41.50 6.64 -13.52
N ARG A 288 40.98 6.80 -14.75
CA ARG A 288 41.70 7.49 -15.82
C ARG A 288 41.90 8.97 -15.53
N ALA A 289 40.88 9.66 -15.02
CA ALA A 289 40.99 11.08 -14.70
C ALA A 289 42.03 11.33 -13.62
N GLU A 290 42.06 10.49 -12.59
CA GLU A 290 43.10 10.54 -11.57
C GLU A 290 44.46 10.25 -12.19
N HIS A 291 44.60 9.18 -12.99
CA HIS A 291 45.87 8.83 -13.62
C HIS A 291 46.41 9.97 -14.50
N HIS A 292 45.55 10.59 -15.32
CA HIS A 292 45.90 11.71 -16.18
C HIS A 292 46.39 12.93 -15.40
N GLU A 293 45.81 13.23 -14.24
CA GLU A 293 46.29 14.32 -13.39
C GLU A 293 47.61 13.97 -12.69
N HIS A 294 47.81 12.71 -12.25
CA HIS A 294 49.07 12.27 -11.65
C HIS A 294 50.23 12.28 -12.67
N GLU A 295 49.96 11.98 -13.94
CA GLU A 295 50.95 12.05 -15.02
C GLU A 295 51.48 13.47 -15.30
N LYS A 296 50.78 14.52 -14.84
CA LYS A 296 51.22 15.91 -14.98
C LYS A 296 52.33 16.29 -13.97
N TYR A 297 52.63 15.43 -13.00
CA TYR A 297 53.66 15.61 -11.97
C TYR A 297 53.63 17.01 -11.32
N LEU A 298 54.44 17.95 -11.83
CA LEU A 298 54.59 19.32 -11.30
C LEU A 298 53.44 20.25 -11.68
N GLU A 299 52.71 19.96 -12.76
CA GLU A 299 51.53 20.72 -13.20
C GLU A 299 50.20 20.10 -12.74
N MET A 300 50.27 19.10 -11.85
CA MET A 300 49.10 18.41 -11.30
C MET A 300 48.18 19.39 -10.57
N ASN A 301 46.89 19.37 -10.91
CA ASN A 301 45.92 20.21 -10.22
C ASN A 301 45.37 19.47 -8.98
N VAL A 302 45.88 19.87 -7.80
CA VAL A 302 45.50 19.29 -6.51
C VAL A 302 43.98 19.42 -6.23
N GLU A 303 43.34 20.50 -6.69
CA GLU A 303 41.90 20.69 -6.51
C GLU A 303 41.09 19.68 -7.34
N VAL A 304 41.56 19.35 -8.55
CA VAL A 304 40.93 18.34 -9.41
C VAL A 304 41.04 16.96 -8.76
N ILE A 305 42.18 16.60 -8.18
CA ILE A 305 42.34 15.34 -7.44
C ILE A 305 41.37 15.27 -6.25
N PHE A 306 41.22 16.35 -5.48
CA PHE A 306 40.24 16.38 -4.39
C PHE A 306 38.80 16.25 -4.88
N ALA A 307 38.44 16.91 -5.97
CA ALA A 307 37.12 16.80 -6.59
C ALA A 307 36.85 15.37 -7.11
N LEU A 308 37.82 14.72 -7.74
CA LEU A 308 37.71 13.32 -8.20
C LEU A 308 37.52 12.35 -7.04
N ARG A 309 38.25 12.54 -5.94
CA ARG A 309 38.06 11.76 -4.71
C ARG A 309 36.65 11.94 -4.14
N ASP A 310 36.14 13.17 -4.10
CA ASP A 310 34.80 13.42 -3.58
C ASP A 310 33.72 12.81 -4.50
N ILE A 311 33.93 12.83 -5.83
CA ILE A 311 33.07 12.11 -6.78
C ILE A 311 33.11 10.60 -6.54
N ARG A 312 34.27 10.02 -6.22
CA ARG A 312 34.39 8.60 -5.84
C ARG A 312 33.58 8.29 -4.59
N VAL A 313 33.62 9.16 -3.57
CA VAL A 313 32.77 9.02 -2.37
C VAL A 313 31.28 9.02 -2.75
N VAL A 314 30.85 9.91 -3.64
CA VAL A 314 29.45 9.90 -4.13
C VAL A 314 29.13 8.58 -4.84
N LEU A 315 30.02 8.10 -5.71
CA LEU A 315 29.81 6.84 -6.42
C LEU A 315 29.63 5.66 -5.46
N ASP A 316 30.46 5.56 -4.44
CA ASP A 316 30.35 4.51 -3.41
C ASP A 316 29.02 4.59 -2.65
N ARG A 317 28.55 5.82 -2.35
CA ARG A 317 27.23 6.03 -1.73
C ARG A 317 26.08 5.63 -2.66
N LEU A 318 26.16 5.92 -3.95
CA LEU A 318 25.17 5.48 -4.94
C LEU A 318 25.13 3.95 -5.08
N ILE A 319 26.30 3.28 -5.01
CA ILE A 319 26.36 1.80 -5.01
C ILE A 319 25.69 1.25 -3.75
N ARG A 320 25.98 1.82 -2.56
CA ARG A 320 25.28 1.44 -1.32
C ARG A 320 23.77 1.62 -1.44
N MET A 321 23.33 2.68 -2.10
CA MET A 321 21.93 2.96 -2.32
C MET A 321 21.25 1.92 -3.21
N GLU A 322 21.94 1.40 -4.22
CA GLU A 322 21.43 0.28 -5.04
C GLU A 322 21.24 -0.98 -4.21
N THR A 323 22.15 -1.28 -3.28
CA THR A 323 21.97 -2.37 -2.33
C THR A 323 20.72 -2.15 -1.47
N LEU A 324 20.53 -0.95 -0.93
CA LEU A 324 19.33 -0.62 -0.14
C LEU A 324 18.03 -0.74 -0.95
N LEU A 325 18.05 -0.40 -2.25
CA LEU A 325 16.88 -0.59 -3.11
C LEU A 325 16.54 -2.06 -3.34
N GLN A 326 17.55 -2.92 -3.51
CA GLN A 326 17.35 -4.37 -3.61
C GLN A 326 16.79 -4.94 -2.30
N GLU A 327 17.28 -4.46 -1.16
CA GLU A 327 16.72 -4.85 0.15
C GLU A 327 15.28 -4.36 0.31
N LEU A 328 14.99 -3.10 -0.07
CA LEU A 328 13.65 -2.52 -0.04
C LEU A 328 12.67 -3.35 -0.89
N GLU A 329 13.08 -3.76 -2.10
CA GLU A 329 12.29 -4.64 -2.96
C GLU A 329 11.97 -5.96 -2.24
N GLY A 330 12.98 -6.57 -1.63
CA GLY A 330 12.83 -7.81 -0.87
C GLY A 330 11.86 -7.66 0.31
N VAL A 331 11.95 -6.55 1.04
CA VAL A 331 11.05 -6.24 2.16
C VAL A 331 9.62 -6.02 1.67
N CYS A 332 9.42 -5.23 0.61
CA CYS A 332 8.10 -4.99 0.02
C CYS A 332 7.46 -6.30 -0.48
N ARG A 333 8.23 -7.15 -1.17
CA ARG A 333 7.78 -8.47 -1.62
C ARG A 333 7.36 -9.35 -0.45
N LYS A 334 8.24 -9.50 0.55
CA LYS A 334 7.95 -10.32 1.74
C LYS A 334 6.69 -9.85 2.47
N ARG A 335 6.51 -8.53 2.64
CA ARG A 335 5.30 -7.96 3.26
C ARG A 335 4.07 -8.16 2.40
N SER A 336 4.16 -8.02 1.08
CA SER A 336 3.04 -8.28 0.17
C SER A 336 2.58 -9.75 0.22
N GLU A 337 3.52 -10.70 0.24
CA GLU A 337 3.22 -12.14 0.36
C GLU A 337 2.53 -12.47 1.68
N GLN A 338 2.97 -11.87 2.79
CA GLN A 338 2.34 -12.03 4.11
C GLN A 338 0.88 -11.55 4.14
N ILE A 339 0.52 -10.56 3.34
CA ILE A 339 -0.85 -10.04 3.26
C ILE A 339 -1.69 -10.88 2.28
N ILE A 340 -1.09 -11.34 1.17
CA ILE A 340 -1.76 -12.20 0.18
C ILE A 340 -2.07 -13.59 0.75
N ALA A 341 -1.11 -14.17 1.47
CA ALA A 341 -1.18 -15.51 2.04
C ALA A 341 -0.64 -15.47 3.47
N PRO A 342 -1.44 -15.03 4.45
CA PRO A 342 -0.99 -14.99 5.84
C PRO A 342 -0.57 -16.38 6.29
N SER A 343 0.55 -16.49 7.00
CA SER A 343 1.12 -17.77 7.44
C SER A 343 0.21 -18.62 8.34
N TRP A 344 -0.91 -18.04 8.81
CA TRP A 344 -1.93 -18.72 9.61
C TRP A 344 -3.11 -19.26 8.77
N GLU A 345 -3.26 -18.87 7.50
CA GLU A 345 -4.15 -19.57 6.56
C GLU A 345 -3.42 -20.82 6.06
N ALA A 346 -3.86 -21.99 6.55
CA ALA A 346 -3.39 -23.27 6.05
C ALA A 346 -3.53 -23.29 4.52
N LYS A 347 -2.42 -23.51 3.81
CA LYS A 347 -2.43 -23.79 2.36
C LYS A 347 -3.47 -24.89 2.14
N GLY A 348 -4.58 -24.51 1.49
CA GLY A 348 -5.84 -25.22 1.59
C GLY A 348 -5.73 -26.73 1.44
N SER A 349 -6.40 -27.43 2.36
CA SER A 349 -7.05 -28.69 2.04
C SER A 349 -8.09 -28.41 0.94
N LEU A 350 -7.79 -28.74 -0.31
CA LEU A 350 -8.75 -29.15 -1.32
C LEU A 350 -8.06 -30.11 -2.30
#